data_AF-A0A6P8WZA7-F1
#
_entry.id   AF-A0A6P8WZA7-F1
#
_cell.length_a   1.000
_cell.length_b   1.000
_cell.length_c   1.000
_cell.angle_alpha   90.00
_cell.angle_beta   90.00
_cell.angle_gamma   90.00
#
_symmetry.space_group_name_H-M   'P 1'
#
loop_
_entity.id
_entity.type
_entity.pdbx_description
1 polymer ?
#
loop_
_entity_poly.entity_id
_entity_poly.type
_entity_poly.pdbx_seq_one_letter_code
_entity_poly.pdbx_strand_id
1 'polypeptide(L)'
;MSKARRTDMITIHARGWNLRKKQNLHRYLSQRYVKTKKRTDEMDKDIQNLQTKLQTTEEGMKQWVKEVEEWAASSPKSTNCQDQQGLQRVMEGLALKIKQRKIELYRTIDNNKDRKPKRDIIAKNKRKLEEAIAVYNNLVPDTEAVDTADAVLSQDFPIWPWDSASTVPLETNKMAFDKVMLLSRLREEDGILIKEMKNHCRYLTGSSRAVQREIQQIEKDLCKQSCPFAMSLEAYEGLKDLLKKRLQEMDKQMEEAFSTYRNVLMDPTALQEEDNEGEEEVWDAEICLTLDDTDSSDDEKQH
;
A
#
# COMPACT_ATOMS: atom_id res chain seq x y z
N MET A 1 -9.63 21.72 31.94
CA MET A 1 -9.39 20.27 32.14
C MET A 1 -8.01 20.03 32.75
N SER A 2 -7.90 19.24 33.82
CA SER A 2 -6.61 18.89 34.44
C SER A 2 -5.76 18.01 33.51
N LYS A 3 -4.45 17.95 33.75
CA LYS A 3 -3.51 17.10 32.99
C LYS A 3 -3.90 15.62 33.04
N ALA A 4 -4.34 15.15 34.21
CA ALA A 4 -4.83 13.77 34.40
C ALA A 4 -6.05 13.46 33.53
N ARG A 5 -7.06 14.34 33.52
CA ARG A 5 -8.27 14.17 32.67
C ARG A 5 -7.94 14.09 31.18
N ARG A 6 -6.95 14.86 30.69
CA ARG A 6 -6.52 14.79 29.28
C ARG A 6 -5.82 13.47 28.95
N THR A 7 -4.97 12.95 29.84
CA THR A 7 -4.28 11.67 29.66
C THR A 7 -5.25 10.50 29.66
N ASP A 8 -6.25 10.51 30.54
CA ASP A 8 -7.31 9.48 30.56
C ASP A 8 -8.15 9.52 29.29
N MET A 9 -8.51 10.72 28.82
CA MET A 9 -9.23 10.90 27.57
C MET A 9 -8.47 10.31 26.38
N ILE A 10 -7.18 10.63 26.22
CA ILE A 10 -6.34 10.08 25.14
C ILE A 10 -6.28 8.54 25.22
N THR A 11 -6.18 7.99 26.44
CA THR A 11 -6.15 6.55 26.65
C THR A 11 -7.46 5.88 26.23
N ILE A 12 -8.60 6.47 26.57
CA ILE A 12 -9.92 5.97 26.17
C ILE A 12 -10.08 6.00 24.64
N HIS A 13 -9.69 7.11 24.00
CA HIS A 13 -9.76 7.24 22.55
C HIS A 13 -8.87 6.22 21.84
N ALA A 14 -7.62 6.05 22.30
CA ALA A 14 -6.68 5.07 21.75
C ALA A 14 -7.21 3.64 21.92
N ARG A 15 -7.81 3.31 23.08
CA ARG A 15 -8.45 2.00 23.32
C ARG A 15 -9.64 1.78 22.39
N GLY A 16 -10.53 2.77 22.24
CA GLY A 16 -11.68 2.70 21.34
C GLY A 16 -11.27 2.51 19.89
N TRP A 17 -10.26 3.24 19.42
CA TRP A 17 -9.73 3.11 18.06
C TRP A 17 -9.09 1.74 17.82
N ASN A 18 -8.28 1.24 18.75
CA ASN A 18 -7.70 -0.11 18.65
C ASN A 18 -8.78 -1.21 18.66
N LEU A 19 -9.83 -1.04 19.45
CA LEU A 19 -10.95 -1.98 19.49
C LEU A 19 -11.69 -2.01 18.14
N ARG A 20 -12.04 -0.84 17.59
CA ARG A 20 -12.66 -0.74 16.26
C ARG A 20 -11.79 -1.33 15.17
N LYS A 21 -10.48 -1.07 15.21
CA LYS A 21 -9.53 -1.68 14.26
C LYS A 21 -9.52 -3.20 14.34
N LYS A 22 -9.51 -3.75 15.55
CA LYS A 22 -9.58 -5.21 15.74
C LYS A 22 -10.91 -5.77 15.23
N GLN A 23 -12.02 -5.11 15.55
CA GLN A 23 -13.37 -5.54 15.16
C GLN A 23 -13.59 -5.49 13.65
N ASN A 24 -12.99 -4.52 12.94
CA ASN A 24 -13.20 -4.33 11.51
C ASN A 24 -12.06 -4.86 10.62
N LEU A 25 -11.06 -5.53 11.20
CA LEU A 25 -9.88 -5.98 10.46
C LEU A 25 -10.26 -6.97 9.35
N HIS A 26 -11.26 -7.84 9.57
CA HIS A 26 -11.72 -8.78 8.54
C HIS A 26 -12.32 -8.07 7.35
N ARG A 27 -13.14 -7.06 7.56
CA ARG A 27 -13.71 -6.23 6.49
C ARG A 27 -12.61 -5.53 5.70
N TYR A 28 -11.67 -4.86 6.38
CA TYR A 28 -10.56 -4.16 5.73
C TYR A 28 -9.70 -5.09 4.86
N LEU A 29 -9.25 -6.22 5.43
CA LEU A 29 -8.41 -7.17 4.69
C LEU A 29 -9.16 -7.78 3.51
N SER A 30 -10.46 -8.05 3.67
CA SER A 30 -11.30 -8.62 2.60
C SER A 30 -11.51 -7.63 1.46
N GLN A 31 -11.82 -6.37 1.77
CA GLN A 31 -11.95 -5.30 0.76
C GLN A 31 -10.63 -5.09 0.01
N ARG A 32 -9.50 -5.02 0.71
CA ARG A 32 -8.18 -4.86 0.09
C ARG A 32 -7.83 -6.05 -0.80
N TYR A 33 -8.18 -7.27 -0.40
CA TYR A 33 -8.01 -8.46 -1.21
C TYR A 33 -8.82 -8.42 -2.50
N VAL A 34 -10.11 -8.08 -2.42
CA VAL A 34 -10.98 -7.94 -3.60
C VAL A 34 -10.44 -6.87 -4.56
N LYS A 35 -10.09 -5.68 -4.05
CA LYS A 35 -9.50 -4.61 -4.87
C LYS A 35 -8.19 -5.05 -5.53
N THR A 36 -7.35 -5.79 -4.81
CA THR A 36 -6.08 -6.31 -5.32
C THR A 36 -6.31 -7.37 -6.40
N LYS A 37 -7.26 -8.29 -6.22
CA LYS A 37 -7.64 -9.29 -7.24
C LYS A 37 -8.14 -8.63 -8.51
N LYS A 38 -9.12 -7.72 -8.40
CA LYS A 38 -9.66 -6.97 -9.54
C LYS A 38 -8.55 -6.27 -10.32
N ARG A 39 -7.67 -5.55 -9.62
CA ARG A 39 -6.54 -4.85 -10.22
C ARG A 39 -5.52 -5.81 -10.85
N THR A 40 -5.31 -6.99 -10.26
CA THR A 40 -4.44 -8.03 -10.83
C THR A 40 -5.00 -8.53 -12.16
N ASP A 41 -6.31 -8.84 -12.21
CA ASP A 41 -6.98 -9.30 -13.43
C ASP A 41 -6.98 -8.24 -14.53
N GLU A 42 -7.22 -6.97 -14.17
CA GLU A 42 -7.11 -5.83 -15.07
C GLU A 42 -5.69 -5.69 -15.63
N MET A 43 -4.66 -5.81 -14.77
CA MET A 43 -3.26 -5.73 -15.21
C MET A 43 -2.84 -6.92 -16.07
N ASP A 44 -3.33 -8.13 -15.78
CA ASP A 44 -3.10 -9.32 -16.61
C ASP A 44 -3.71 -9.14 -18.01
N LYS A 45 -4.95 -8.64 -18.11
CA LYS A 45 -5.59 -8.29 -19.39
C LYS A 45 -4.83 -7.20 -20.13
N ASP A 46 -4.37 -6.18 -19.43
CA ASP A 46 -3.54 -5.11 -19.99
C ASP A 46 -2.24 -5.61 -20.60
N ILE A 47 -1.59 -6.58 -19.95
CA ILE A 47 -0.36 -7.21 -20.45
C ILE A 47 -0.66 -8.07 -21.69
N GLN A 48 -1.75 -8.83 -21.71
CA GLN A 48 -2.17 -9.60 -22.89
C GLN A 48 -2.51 -8.68 -24.09
N ASN A 49 -3.20 -7.57 -23.82
CA ASN A 49 -3.46 -6.54 -24.82
C ASN A 49 -2.16 -5.95 -25.37
N LEU A 50 -1.17 -5.71 -24.50
CA LEU A 50 0.13 -5.21 -24.90
C LEU A 50 0.90 -6.23 -25.75
N GLN A 51 0.88 -7.51 -25.37
CA GLN A 51 1.48 -8.60 -26.15
C GLN A 51 0.92 -8.66 -27.56
N THR A 52 -0.41 -8.53 -27.70
CA THR A 52 -1.08 -8.53 -28.99
C THR A 52 -0.71 -7.30 -29.82
N LYS A 53 -0.70 -6.11 -29.21
CA LYS A 53 -0.33 -4.85 -29.88
C LYS A 53 1.10 -4.86 -30.39
N LEU A 54 2.03 -5.43 -29.61
CA LEU A 54 3.44 -5.49 -29.94
C LEU A 54 3.83 -6.78 -30.68
N GLN A 55 2.87 -7.65 -31.00
CA GLN A 55 3.06 -8.94 -31.67
C GLN A 55 4.18 -9.78 -31.03
N THR A 56 4.23 -9.79 -29.69
CA THR A 56 5.24 -10.49 -28.90
C THR A 56 4.66 -11.64 -28.11
N THR A 57 5.49 -12.63 -27.80
CA THR A 57 5.15 -13.75 -26.91
C THR A 57 5.43 -13.39 -25.45
N GLU A 58 5.00 -14.26 -24.53
CA GLU A 58 5.35 -14.15 -23.10
C GLU A 58 6.86 -14.25 -22.87
N GLU A 59 7.54 -15.12 -23.63
CA GLU A 59 9.00 -15.26 -23.61
C GLU A 59 9.68 -13.98 -24.09
N GLY A 60 9.15 -13.35 -25.14
CA GLY A 60 9.63 -12.05 -25.62
C GLY A 60 9.51 -10.95 -24.55
N MET A 61 8.38 -10.90 -23.84
CA MET A 61 8.20 -9.96 -22.72
C MET A 61 9.20 -10.22 -21.59
N LYS A 62 9.45 -11.48 -21.23
CA LYS A 62 10.46 -11.85 -20.22
C LYS A 62 11.87 -11.45 -20.67
N GLN A 63 12.16 -11.56 -21.96
CA GLN A 63 13.43 -11.15 -22.51
C GLN A 63 13.61 -9.62 -22.43
N TRP A 64 12.58 -8.84 -22.77
CA TRP A 64 12.62 -7.38 -22.62
C TRP A 64 12.78 -6.92 -21.17
N VAL A 65 12.19 -7.64 -20.21
CA VAL A 65 12.40 -7.39 -18.78
C VAL A 65 13.88 -7.53 -18.43
N LYS A 66 14.52 -8.62 -18.85
CA LYS A 66 15.96 -8.85 -18.61
C LYS A 66 16.83 -7.80 -19.28
N GLU A 67 16.50 -7.42 -20.52
CA GLU A 67 17.24 -6.39 -21.25
C GLU A 67 17.21 -5.05 -20.52
N VAL A 68 16.08 -4.67 -19.91
CA VAL A 68 15.99 -3.45 -19.09
C VAL A 68 16.81 -3.57 -17.80
N GLU A 69 16.81 -4.73 -17.16
CA GLU A 69 17.62 -4.98 -15.96
C GLU A 69 19.12 -4.93 -16.26
N GLU A 70 19.55 -5.57 -17.35
CA GLU A 70 20.94 -5.57 -17.83
C GLU A 70 21.37 -4.18 -18.29
N TRP A 71 20.50 -3.46 -19.00
CA TRP A 71 20.73 -2.06 -19.37
C TRP A 71 20.92 -1.20 -18.12
N ALA A 72 20.07 -1.35 -17.11
CA ALA A 72 20.18 -0.60 -15.86
C ALA A 72 21.46 -0.95 -15.09
N ALA A 73 21.85 -2.24 -15.05
CA ALA A 73 23.05 -2.70 -14.37
C ALA A 73 24.34 -2.22 -15.05
N SER A 74 24.32 -2.12 -16.38
CA SER A 74 25.47 -1.72 -17.19
C SER A 74 25.47 -0.21 -17.55
N SER A 75 24.48 0.55 -17.08
CA SER A 75 24.40 1.99 -17.31
C SER A 75 25.51 2.73 -16.53
N PRO A 76 26.28 3.63 -17.16
CA PRO A 76 27.32 4.40 -16.48
C PRO A 76 26.73 5.17 -15.28
N LYS A 77 27.29 4.97 -14.07
CA LYS A 77 26.85 5.71 -12.86
C LYS A 77 27.16 7.21 -12.94
N SER A 78 28.06 7.59 -13.83
CA SER A 78 28.46 8.96 -14.11
C SER A 78 27.93 9.38 -15.49
N THR A 79 27.36 10.59 -15.58
CA THR A 79 27.00 11.19 -16.88
C THR A 79 28.22 11.61 -17.71
N ASN A 80 29.44 11.54 -17.16
CA ASN A 80 30.68 11.86 -17.86
C ASN A 80 31.24 10.65 -18.63
N CYS A 81 30.42 9.99 -19.44
CA CYS A 81 30.91 9.08 -20.47
C CYS A 81 31.38 9.92 -21.66
N GLN A 82 32.59 9.67 -22.15
CA GLN A 82 33.15 10.34 -23.33
C GLN A 82 33.26 9.37 -24.52
N ASP A 83 33.03 8.08 -24.28
CA ASP A 83 32.98 7.05 -25.30
C ASP A 83 31.60 7.01 -25.97
N GLN A 84 31.59 6.63 -27.26
CA GLN A 84 30.39 6.60 -28.09
C GLN A 84 29.26 5.77 -27.46
N GLN A 85 29.56 4.55 -27.02
CA GLN A 85 28.56 3.63 -26.47
C GLN A 85 28.00 4.11 -25.11
N GLY A 86 28.84 4.69 -24.27
CA GLY A 86 28.42 5.34 -23.04
C GLY A 86 27.49 6.53 -23.27
N LEU A 87 27.80 7.38 -24.26
CA LEU A 87 26.96 8.53 -24.62
C LEU A 87 25.59 8.09 -25.17
N GLN A 88 25.54 7.05 -26.01
CA GLN A 88 24.27 6.46 -26.50
C GLN A 88 23.34 6.11 -25.34
N ARG A 89 23.85 5.38 -24.34
CA ARG A 89 23.07 4.98 -23.14
C ARG A 89 22.65 6.17 -22.29
N VAL A 90 23.53 7.16 -22.11
CA VAL A 90 23.20 8.38 -21.36
C VAL A 90 22.06 9.14 -22.04
N MET A 91 22.07 9.24 -23.36
CA MET A 91 21.05 9.95 -24.12
C MET A 91 19.71 9.21 -24.09
N GLU A 92 19.69 7.90 -24.33
CA GLU A 92 18.50 7.05 -24.19
C GLU A 92 17.86 7.20 -22.79
N GLY A 93 18.68 7.06 -21.75
CA GLY A 93 18.24 7.17 -20.36
C GLY A 93 17.72 8.56 -20.00
N LEU A 94 18.35 9.63 -20.50
CA LEU A 94 17.89 11.01 -20.30
C LEU A 94 16.57 11.28 -21.02
N ALA A 95 16.42 10.84 -22.27
CA ALA A 95 15.20 10.99 -23.05
C ALA A 95 14.01 10.31 -22.34
N LEU A 96 14.19 9.04 -21.95
CA LEU A 96 13.25 8.27 -21.14
C LEU A 96 12.83 8.99 -19.87
N LYS A 97 13.82 9.42 -19.08
CA LYS A 97 13.60 10.08 -17.79
C LYS A 97 12.87 11.41 -17.95
N ILE A 98 13.14 12.15 -19.02
CA ILE A 98 12.43 13.41 -19.32
C ILE A 98 10.98 13.12 -19.68
N LYS A 99 10.71 12.15 -20.57
CA LYS A 99 9.34 11.76 -20.96
C LYS A 99 8.52 11.30 -19.76
N GLN A 100 9.06 10.40 -18.94
CA GLN A 100 8.40 9.94 -17.71
C GLN A 100 8.05 11.09 -16.77
N ARG A 101 9.00 12.00 -16.52
CA ARG A 101 8.78 13.18 -15.67
C ARG A 101 7.74 14.15 -16.25
N LYS A 102 7.68 14.31 -17.58
CA LYS A 102 6.63 15.10 -18.24
C LYS A 102 5.26 14.46 -18.00
N ILE A 103 5.12 13.14 -18.16
CA ILE A 103 3.85 12.44 -17.88
C ILE A 103 3.44 12.63 -16.41
N GLU A 104 4.37 12.42 -15.47
CA GLU A 104 4.12 12.59 -14.03
C GLU A 104 3.71 14.02 -13.66
N LEU A 105 4.31 15.03 -14.30
CA LEU A 105 4.01 16.44 -14.06
C LEU A 105 2.53 16.76 -14.27
N TYR A 106 1.86 16.09 -15.21
CA TYR A 106 0.46 16.32 -15.53
C TYR A 106 -0.50 15.31 -14.89
N ARG A 107 0.00 14.15 -14.42
CA ARG A 107 -0.85 13.09 -13.84
C ARG A 107 -1.19 13.28 -12.35
N THR A 108 -0.34 13.97 -11.58
CA THR A 108 -0.38 13.85 -10.10
C THR A 108 -0.60 15.13 -9.29
N ILE A 109 -0.72 16.31 -9.89
CA ILE A 109 -0.67 17.56 -9.11
C ILE A 109 -1.54 18.68 -9.69
N ASP A 110 -2.47 19.19 -8.88
CA ASP A 110 -3.23 20.41 -9.18
C ASP A 110 -2.56 21.70 -8.62
N ASN A 111 -1.67 21.57 -7.63
CA ASN A 111 -0.96 22.70 -7.03
C ASN A 111 0.21 23.22 -7.89
N ASN A 112 0.15 24.49 -8.29
CA ASN A 112 1.19 25.16 -9.08
C ASN A 112 2.55 25.26 -8.37
N LYS A 113 2.59 25.28 -7.02
CA LYS A 113 3.84 25.36 -6.25
C LYS A 113 4.73 24.12 -6.45
N ASP A 114 4.13 22.95 -6.58
CA ASP A 114 4.86 21.68 -6.72
C ASP A 114 5.24 21.38 -8.19
N ARG A 115 4.64 22.10 -9.14
CA ARG A 115 4.96 21.99 -10.57
C ARG A 115 6.29 22.65 -10.92
N LYS A 116 6.65 23.77 -10.28
CA LYS A 116 7.89 24.51 -10.60
C LYS A 116 9.15 23.67 -10.37
N PRO A 117 9.39 23.07 -9.19
CA PRO A 117 10.58 22.23 -8.97
C PRO A 117 10.69 21.07 -9.97
N LYS A 118 9.57 20.45 -10.35
CA LYS A 118 9.55 19.38 -11.36
C LYS A 118 9.95 19.89 -12.74
N ARG A 119 9.45 21.06 -13.16
CA ARG A 119 9.86 21.71 -14.43
C ARG A 119 11.34 22.06 -14.42
N ASP A 120 11.88 22.58 -13.32
CA ASP A 120 13.30 22.91 -13.18
C ASP A 120 14.18 21.67 -13.36
N ILE A 121 13.75 20.55 -12.77
CA ILE A 121 14.41 19.26 -12.90
C ILE A 121 14.34 18.72 -14.35
N ILE A 122 13.20 18.89 -15.04
CA ILE A 122 13.05 18.53 -16.46
C ILE A 122 14.00 19.37 -17.32
N ALA A 123 14.04 20.69 -17.10
CA ALA A 123 14.92 21.60 -17.82
C ALA A 123 16.40 21.25 -17.60
N LYS A 124 16.79 20.90 -16.38
CA LYS A 124 18.16 20.44 -16.06
C LYS A 124 18.51 19.16 -16.81
N ASN A 125 17.60 18.19 -16.87
CA ASN A 125 17.83 16.97 -17.64
C ASN A 125 17.91 17.24 -19.14
N LYS A 126 17.08 18.15 -19.66
CA LYS A 126 17.10 18.54 -21.08
C LYS A 126 18.45 19.14 -21.46
N ARG A 127 19.00 20.06 -20.66
CA ARG A 127 20.36 20.60 -20.88
C ARG A 127 21.43 19.51 -20.93
N LYS A 128 21.36 18.54 -20.02
CA LYS A 128 22.28 17.38 -20.04
C LYS A 128 22.14 16.53 -21.30
N LEU A 129 20.93 16.39 -21.82
CA LEU A 129 20.68 15.66 -23.07
C LEU A 129 21.27 16.43 -24.26
N GLU A 130 21.08 17.75 -24.30
CA GLU A 130 21.69 18.63 -25.32
C GLU A 130 23.23 18.56 -25.29
N GLU A 131 23.82 18.62 -24.10
CA GLU A 131 25.27 18.46 -23.90
C GLU A 131 25.76 17.09 -24.41
N ALA A 132 25.07 16.00 -24.06
CA ALA A 132 25.42 14.66 -24.49
C ALA A 132 25.31 14.47 -26.02
N ILE A 133 24.25 15.01 -26.64
CA ILE A 133 24.06 15.00 -28.09
C ILE A 133 25.20 15.78 -28.78
N ALA A 134 25.55 16.95 -28.27
CA ALA A 134 26.64 17.74 -28.83
C ALA A 134 27.99 17.00 -28.76
N VAL A 135 28.29 16.34 -27.64
CA VAL A 135 29.52 15.54 -27.51
C VAL A 135 29.48 14.34 -28.45
N TYR A 136 28.35 13.63 -28.53
CA TYR A 136 28.19 12.47 -29.40
C TYR A 136 28.35 12.83 -30.89
N ASN A 137 27.65 13.88 -31.35
CA ASN A 137 27.70 14.32 -32.75
C ASN A 137 29.09 14.80 -33.17
N ASN A 138 29.95 15.25 -32.25
CA ASN A 138 31.35 15.57 -32.55
C ASN A 138 32.23 14.31 -32.73
N LEU A 139 31.78 13.13 -32.30
CA LEU A 139 32.52 11.87 -32.36
C LEU A 139 32.12 10.99 -33.55
N VAL A 140 30.98 11.26 -34.19
CA VAL A 140 30.43 10.45 -35.28
C VAL A 140 30.31 11.26 -36.58
N PRO A 141 30.28 10.61 -37.75
CA PRO A 141 29.99 11.29 -39.01
C PRO A 141 28.58 11.89 -39.02
N ASP A 142 28.36 12.94 -39.83
CA ASP A 142 27.05 13.61 -39.96
C ASP A 142 25.89 12.68 -40.32
N THR A 143 26.18 11.55 -40.98
CA THR A 143 25.19 10.52 -41.34
C THR A 143 24.63 9.75 -40.13
N GLU A 144 25.35 9.73 -39.01
CA GLU A 144 24.97 9.08 -37.76
C GLU A 144 24.65 10.09 -36.65
N ALA A 145 24.63 11.39 -36.98
CA ALA A 145 24.35 12.45 -36.04
C ALA A 145 22.91 12.37 -35.51
N VAL A 146 22.76 12.60 -34.21
CA VAL A 146 21.47 12.66 -33.53
C VAL A 146 20.87 14.04 -33.70
N ASP A 147 19.57 14.08 -33.97
CA ASP A 147 18.78 15.31 -34.01
C ASP A 147 18.78 16.08 -32.68
N THR A 148 18.25 17.31 -32.71
CA THR A 148 18.14 18.13 -31.49
C THR A 148 17.32 17.45 -30.39
N ALA A 149 17.62 17.77 -29.13
CA ALA A 149 16.90 17.22 -27.98
C ALA A 149 15.38 17.43 -28.07
N ASP A 150 14.92 18.55 -28.63
CA ASP A 150 13.48 18.80 -28.81
C ASP A 150 12.84 17.88 -29.84
N ALA A 151 13.53 17.59 -30.95
CA ALA A 151 13.05 16.66 -31.96
C ALA A 151 12.94 15.23 -31.39
N VAL A 152 13.98 14.76 -30.69
CA VAL A 152 13.98 13.44 -30.02
C VAL A 152 12.86 13.34 -29.00
N LEU A 153 12.67 14.37 -28.17
CA LEU A 153 11.64 14.38 -27.12
C LEU A 153 10.21 14.57 -27.64
N SER A 154 10.04 14.98 -28.90
CA SER A 154 8.71 15.16 -29.52
C SER A 154 8.17 13.89 -30.15
N GLN A 155 9.04 12.91 -30.45
CA GLN A 155 8.64 11.61 -30.97
C GLN A 155 8.19 10.71 -29.81
N ASP A 156 7.08 9.98 -30.00
CA ASP A 156 6.60 9.02 -28.99
C ASP A 156 7.60 7.87 -28.79
N PHE A 157 8.23 7.42 -29.89
CA PHE A 157 9.28 6.39 -29.94
C PHE A 157 10.41 6.86 -30.87
N PRO A 158 11.46 7.54 -30.36
CA PRO A 158 12.54 8.04 -31.15
C PRO A 158 13.38 6.85 -31.61
N ILE A 159 13.60 6.78 -32.91
CA ILE A 159 14.51 5.80 -33.51
C ILE A 159 15.90 6.40 -33.43
N TRP A 160 16.77 5.77 -32.65
CA TRP A 160 18.15 6.24 -32.55
C TRP A 160 18.96 5.83 -33.79
N PRO A 161 19.97 6.61 -34.19
CA PRO A 161 20.83 6.25 -35.34
C PRO A 161 21.54 4.89 -35.20
N TRP A 162 21.74 4.40 -33.97
CA TRP A 162 22.31 3.09 -33.67
C TRP A 162 21.28 2.00 -33.39
N ASP A 163 19.98 2.31 -33.44
CA ASP A 163 18.95 1.28 -33.36
C ASP A 163 19.02 0.45 -34.65
N SER A 164 19.35 -0.83 -34.52
CA SER A 164 19.23 -1.75 -35.63
C SER A 164 17.75 -2.00 -35.95
N ALA A 165 17.41 -2.32 -37.20
CA ALA A 165 16.03 -2.60 -37.61
C ALA A 165 15.36 -3.76 -36.83
N SER A 166 16.14 -4.52 -36.05
CA SER A 166 15.67 -5.60 -35.17
C SER A 166 15.63 -5.23 -33.67
N THR A 167 16.10 -4.04 -33.29
CA THR A 167 16.16 -3.62 -31.88
C THR A 167 14.83 -3.01 -31.46
N VAL A 168 14.23 -3.56 -30.41
CA VAL A 168 13.03 -2.96 -29.79
C VAL A 168 13.48 -1.73 -28.99
N PRO A 169 12.85 -0.54 -29.18
CA PRO A 169 13.24 0.65 -28.45
C PRO A 169 13.21 0.43 -26.93
N LEU A 170 14.19 0.99 -26.22
CA LEU A 170 14.29 0.89 -24.76
C LEU A 170 13.00 1.38 -24.05
N GLU A 171 12.30 2.34 -24.64
CA GLU A 171 10.98 2.82 -24.18
C GLU A 171 9.91 1.73 -24.16
N THR A 172 9.84 0.91 -25.21
CA THR A 172 8.92 -0.21 -25.31
C THR A 172 9.27 -1.30 -24.30
N ASN A 173 10.56 -1.65 -24.21
CA ASN A 173 11.05 -2.61 -23.23
C ASN A 173 10.76 -2.13 -21.80
N LYS A 174 10.97 -0.84 -21.51
CA LYS A 174 10.70 -0.25 -20.21
C LYS A 174 9.22 -0.25 -19.85
N MET A 175 8.34 0.02 -20.81
CA MET A 175 6.89 -0.04 -20.61
C MET A 175 6.44 -1.47 -20.27
N ALA A 176 6.95 -2.47 -21.01
CA ALA A 176 6.72 -3.88 -20.72
C ALA A 176 7.22 -4.25 -19.32
N PHE A 177 8.45 -3.85 -18.99
CA PHE A 177 9.04 -4.03 -17.66
C PHE A 177 8.15 -3.46 -16.56
N ASP A 178 7.69 -2.21 -16.68
CA ASP A 178 6.88 -1.57 -15.63
C ASP A 178 5.55 -2.29 -15.38
N LYS A 179 4.87 -2.74 -16.45
CA LYS A 179 3.64 -3.50 -16.31
C LYS A 179 3.88 -4.87 -15.69
N VAL A 180 4.90 -5.60 -16.14
CA VAL A 180 5.25 -6.92 -15.58
C VAL A 180 5.64 -6.80 -14.10
N MET A 181 6.42 -5.79 -13.73
CA MET A 181 6.80 -5.55 -12.34
C MET A 181 5.62 -5.17 -11.47
N LEU A 182 4.70 -4.34 -11.97
CA LEU A 182 3.47 -4.01 -11.26
C LEU A 182 2.61 -5.26 -11.02
N LEU A 183 2.44 -6.11 -12.04
CA LEU A 183 1.72 -7.36 -11.92
C LEU A 183 2.38 -8.29 -10.88
N SER A 184 3.70 -8.46 -10.91
CA SER A 184 4.43 -9.24 -9.91
C SER A 184 4.21 -8.71 -8.50
N ARG A 185 4.23 -7.38 -8.31
CA ARG A 185 3.95 -6.76 -7.01
C ARG A 185 2.51 -7.00 -6.54
N LEU A 186 1.54 -6.96 -7.43
CA LEU A 186 0.14 -7.25 -7.11
C LEU A 186 -0.05 -8.73 -6.71
N ARG A 187 0.65 -9.65 -7.39
CA ARG A 187 0.67 -11.08 -7.03
C ARG A 187 1.35 -11.35 -5.69
N GLU A 188 2.39 -10.59 -5.36
CA GLU A 188 3.02 -10.65 -4.03
C GLU A 188 2.05 -10.16 -2.95
N GLU A 189 1.40 -9.02 -3.18
CA GLU A 189 0.41 -8.42 -2.29
C GLU A 189 -0.75 -9.38 -2.00
N ASP A 190 -1.25 -10.10 -3.01
CA ASP A 190 -2.25 -11.16 -2.87
C ASP A 190 -1.81 -12.22 -1.84
N GLY A 191 -0.57 -12.70 -1.96
CA GLY A 191 0.02 -13.66 -1.02
C GLY A 191 0.22 -13.09 0.39
N ILE A 192 0.52 -11.79 0.52
CA ILE A 192 0.62 -11.09 1.81
C ILE A 192 -0.75 -11.04 2.47
N LEU A 193 -1.80 -10.65 1.75
CA LEU A 193 -3.15 -10.52 2.28
C LEU A 193 -3.68 -11.86 2.79
N ILE A 194 -3.47 -12.95 2.05
CA ILE A 194 -3.84 -14.30 2.51
C ILE A 194 -3.11 -14.66 3.81
N LYS A 195 -1.83 -14.32 3.94
CA LYS A 195 -1.06 -14.54 5.17
C LYS A 195 -1.61 -13.69 6.33
N GLU A 196 -1.96 -12.43 6.08
CA GLU A 196 -2.54 -11.54 7.09
C GLU A 196 -3.92 -12.03 7.57
N MET A 197 -4.79 -12.47 6.66
CA MET A 197 -6.07 -13.10 7.00
C MET A 197 -5.86 -14.34 7.87
N LYS A 198 -4.94 -15.23 7.48
CA LYS A 198 -4.58 -16.42 8.26
C LYS A 198 -4.04 -16.04 9.64
N ASN A 199 -3.21 -15.01 9.73
CA ASN A 199 -2.67 -14.51 11.01
C ASN A 199 -3.79 -13.98 11.90
N HIS A 200 -4.72 -13.22 11.34
CA HIS A 200 -5.88 -12.72 12.05
C HIS A 200 -6.72 -13.88 12.61
N CYS A 201 -7.01 -14.89 11.79
CA CYS A 201 -7.72 -16.09 12.25
C CYS A 201 -7.00 -16.78 13.41
N ARG A 202 -5.69 -16.99 13.28
CA ARG A 202 -4.87 -17.59 14.35
C ARG A 202 -4.93 -16.77 15.64
N TYR A 203 -4.87 -15.44 15.54
CA TYR A 203 -4.96 -14.56 16.69
C TYR A 203 -6.32 -14.65 17.39
N LEU A 204 -7.43 -14.64 16.65
CA LEU A 204 -8.76 -14.77 17.23
C LEU A 204 -8.93 -16.13 17.92
N THR A 205 -8.55 -17.22 17.25
CA THR A 205 -8.60 -18.57 17.82
C THR A 205 -7.71 -18.72 19.05
N GLY A 206 -6.49 -18.18 19.02
CA GLY A 206 -5.58 -18.22 20.16
C GLY A 206 -6.10 -17.43 21.35
N SER A 207 -6.71 -16.28 21.10
CA SER A 207 -7.33 -15.44 22.12
C SER A 207 -8.57 -16.11 22.73
N SER A 208 -9.42 -16.74 21.91
CA SER A 208 -10.60 -17.49 22.39
C SER A 208 -10.18 -18.65 23.30
N ARG A 209 -9.16 -19.42 22.90
CA ARG A 209 -8.58 -20.48 23.74
C ARG A 209 -7.95 -19.96 25.05
N ALA A 210 -7.42 -18.74 25.07
CA ALA A 210 -6.87 -18.16 26.30
C ALA A 210 -7.99 -17.86 27.31
N VAL A 211 -9.06 -17.18 26.85
CA VAL A 211 -10.24 -16.90 27.67
C VAL A 211 -10.89 -18.19 28.17
N GLN A 212 -11.01 -19.21 27.30
CA GLN A 212 -11.56 -20.50 27.68
C GLN A 212 -10.75 -21.20 28.79
N ARG A 213 -9.41 -21.12 28.72
CA ARG A 213 -8.53 -21.66 29.78
C ARG A 213 -8.68 -20.92 31.10
N GLU A 214 -8.83 -19.59 31.06
CA GLU A 214 -9.10 -18.79 32.26
C GLU A 214 -10.44 -19.20 32.90
N ILE A 215 -11.50 -19.36 32.09
CA ILE A 215 -12.80 -19.84 32.58
C ILE A 215 -12.66 -21.21 33.25
N GLN A 216 -11.99 -22.17 32.62
CA GLN A 216 -11.77 -23.50 33.18
C GLN A 216 -10.98 -23.47 34.50
N GLN A 217 -9.99 -22.58 34.61
CA GLN A 217 -9.22 -22.41 35.83
C GLN A 217 -10.10 -21.84 36.95
N ILE A 218 -10.91 -20.83 36.66
CA ILE A 218 -11.87 -20.26 37.61
C ILE A 218 -12.87 -21.32 38.07
N GLU A 219 -13.43 -22.10 37.15
CA GLU A 219 -14.36 -23.19 37.47
C GLU A 219 -13.71 -24.24 38.40
N LYS A 220 -12.46 -24.61 38.14
CA LYS A 220 -11.70 -25.54 38.99
C LYS A 220 -11.47 -25.00 40.40
N ASP A 221 -11.18 -23.72 40.52
CA ASP A 221 -10.92 -23.06 41.81
C ASP A 221 -12.21 -22.89 42.62
N LEU A 222 -13.31 -22.49 41.97
CA LEU A 222 -14.64 -22.41 42.57
C LEU A 222 -15.13 -23.77 43.09
N CYS A 223 -14.89 -24.86 42.36
CA CYS A 223 -15.19 -26.22 42.82
C CYS A 223 -14.45 -26.59 44.11
N LYS A 224 -13.30 -25.97 44.39
CA LYS A 224 -12.51 -26.14 45.61
C LYS A 224 -12.84 -25.11 46.69
N GLN A 225 -13.84 -24.26 46.46
CA GLN A 225 -14.14 -23.08 47.28
C GLN A 225 -12.92 -22.17 47.47
N SER A 226 -12.04 -22.13 46.47
CA SER A 226 -10.81 -21.35 46.47
C SER A 226 -10.99 -20.15 45.55
N CYS A 227 -10.54 -18.99 45.98
CA CYS A 227 -10.47 -17.78 45.16
C CYS A 227 -9.19 -17.00 45.49
N PRO A 228 -8.73 -16.10 44.59
CA PRO A 228 -7.60 -15.23 44.88
C PRO A 228 -7.82 -14.41 46.16
N PHE A 229 -6.77 -14.21 46.96
CA PHE A 229 -6.85 -13.54 48.28
C PHE A 229 -7.50 -12.15 48.26
N ALA A 230 -7.49 -11.46 47.12
CA ALA A 230 -8.05 -10.12 46.95
C ALA A 230 -9.51 -10.10 46.45
N MET A 231 -10.19 -11.24 46.34
CA MET A 231 -11.55 -11.34 45.80
C MET A 231 -12.46 -12.19 46.69
N SER A 232 -13.75 -11.82 46.76
CA SER A 232 -14.77 -12.70 47.31
C SER A 232 -15.12 -13.82 46.32
N LEU A 233 -15.71 -14.90 46.80
CA LEU A 233 -16.19 -16.01 45.95
C LEU A 233 -17.21 -15.50 44.91
N GLU A 234 -18.13 -14.63 45.33
CA GLU A 234 -19.14 -13.99 44.49
C GLU A 234 -18.51 -13.11 43.39
N ALA A 235 -17.47 -12.33 43.74
CA ALA A 235 -16.74 -11.54 42.75
C ALA A 235 -16.01 -12.42 41.72
N TYR A 236 -15.53 -13.59 42.14
CA TYR A 236 -14.84 -14.55 41.27
C TYR A 236 -15.83 -15.28 40.35
N GLU A 237 -17.04 -15.56 40.83
CA GLU A 237 -18.16 -16.02 40.00
C GLU A 237 -18.57 -14.96 38.97
N GLY A 238 -18.69 -13.69 39.38
CA GLY A 238 -18.97 -12.58 38.46
C GLY A 238 -17.90 -12.43 37.36
N LEU A 239 -16.62 -12.62 37.69
CA LEU A 239 -15.53 -12.63 36.71
C LEU A 239 -15.69 -13.77 35.69
N LYS A 240 -16.05 -14.98 36.14
CA LYS A 240 -16.34 -16.11 35.26
C LYS A 240 -17.45 -15.76 34.26
N ASP A 241 -18.53 -15.16 34.72
CA ASP A 241 -19.66 -14.79 33.86
C ASP A 241 -19.28 -13.69 32.86
N LEU A 242 -18.46 -12.72 33.27
CA LEU A 242 -17.91 -11.71 32.37
C LEU A 242 -17.02 -12.34 31.28
N LEU A 243 -16.18 -13.31 31.65
CA LEU A 243 -15.34 -14.03 30.68
C LEU A 243 -16.17 -14.91 29.75
N LYS A 244 -17.26 -15.54 30.23
CA LYS A 244 -18.21 -16.28 29.38
C LYS A 244 -18.87 -15.35 28.35
N LYS A 245 -19.32 -14.17 28.78
CA LYS A 245 -19.86 -13.15 27.87
C LYS A 245 -18.82 -12.71 26.83
N ARG A 246 -17.57 -12.50 27.26
CA ARG A 246 -16.46 -12.16 26.35
C ARG A 246 -16.17 -13.27 25.35
N LEU A 247 -16.24 -14.54 25.76
CA LEU A 247 -16.04 -15.68 24.88
C LEU A 247 -17.11 -15.72 23.78
N GLN A 248 -18.39 -15.53 24.14
CA GLN A 248 -19.48 -15.46 23.18
C GLN A 248 -19.29 -14.34 22.13
N GLU A 249 -18.90 -13.15 22.56
CA GLU A 249 -18.60 -12.03 21.64
C GLU A 249 -17.44 -12.36 20.70
N MET A 250 -16.41 -13.04 21.22
CA MET A 250 -15.29 -13.48 20.39
C MET A 250 -15.66 -14.56 19.39
N ASP A 251 -16.54 -15.50 19.75
CA ASP A 251 -17.03 -16.53 18.85
C ASP A 251 -17.83 -15.91 17.70
N LYS A 252 -18.67 -14.90 18.00
CA LYS A 252 -19.37 -14.11 16.97
C LYS A 252 -18.39 -13.40 16.03
N GLN A 253 -17.37 -12.73 16.58
CA GLN A 253 -16.32 -12.07 15.77
C GLN A 253 -15.54 -13.07 14.90
N MET A 254 -15.27 -14.27 15.42
CA MET A 254 -14.62 -15.34 14.66
C MET A 254 -15.51 -15.83 13.52
N GLU A 255 -16.80 -16.09 13.77
CA GLU A 255 -17.74 -16.51 12.76
C GLU A 255 -17.88 -15.49 11.64
N GLU A 256 -18.00 -14.21 12.00
CA GLU A 256 -18.05 -13.10 11.04
C GLU A 256 -16.76 -13.00 10.22
N ALA A 257 -15.60 -13.04 10.87
CA ALA A 257 -14.32 -12.97 10.16
C ALA A 257 -14.11 -14.17 9.23
N PHE A 258 -14.40 -15.39 9.69
CA PHE A 258 -14.18 -16.62 8.92
C PHE A 258 -15.14 -16.73 7.75
N SER A 259 -16.41 -16.38 7.95
CA SER A 259 -17.40 -16.34 6.87
C SER A 259 -17.01 -15.30 5.82
N THR A 260 -16.63 -14.09 6.23
CA THR A 260 -16.19 -13.02 5.31
C THR A 260 -14.97 -13.46 4.49
N TYR A 261 -13.92 -13.99 5.14
CA TYR A 261 -12.74 -14.48 4.43
C TYR A 261 -13.05 -15.65 3.50
N ARG A 262 -13.86 -16.61 3.95
CA ARG A 262 -14.27 -17.72 3.10
C ARG A 262 -15.00 -17.22 1.87
N ASN A 263 -15.90 -16.27 2.01
CA ASN A 263 -16.67 -15.73 0.90
C ASN A 263 -15.76 -15.06 -0.13
N VAL A 264 -14.86 -14.16 0.28
CA VAL A 264 -13.97 -13.48 -0.69
C VAL A 264 -12.93 -14.39 -1.32
N LEU A 265 -12.50 -15.45 -0.63
CA LEU A 265 -11.56 -16.42 -1.19
C LEU A 265 -12.24 -17.34 -2.21
N MET A 266 -13.53 -17.64 -2.03
CA MET A 266 -14.31 -18.46 -2.96
C MET A 266 -14.80 -17.63 -4.16
N ASP A 267 -15.28 -16.42 -3.91
CA ASP A 267 -15.76 -15.48 -4.92
C ASP A 267 -15.37 -14.04 -4.54
N PRO A 268 -14.29 -13.50 -5.13
CA PRO A 268 -13.88 -12.12 -4.91
C PRO A 268 -14.93 -11.08 -5.35
N THR A 269 -15.92 -11.45 -6.17
CA THR A 269 -16.99 -10.53 -6.60
C THR A 269 -18.15 -10.43 -5.61
N ALA A 270 -18.17 -11.29 -4.58
CA ALA A 270 -19.27 -11.37 -3.61
C ALA A 270 -19.34 -10.20 -2.62
N LEU A 271 -18.26 -9.41 -2.47
CA LEU A 271 -18.33 -8.16 -1.69
C LEU A 271 -18.81 -7.03 -2.59
N GLN A 272 -19.97 -6.46 -2.26
CA GLN A 272 -20.35 -5.16 -2.78
C GLN A 272 -19.29 -4.14 -2.35
N GLU A 273 -18.82 -3.34 -3.31
CA GLU A 273 -17.95 -2.19 -3.07
C GLU A 273 -18.76 -1.17 -2.24
N GLU A 274 -18.84 -1.37 -0.92
CA GLU A 274 -19.08 -0.25 -0.04
C GLU A 274 -17.80 0.59 -0.09
N ASP A 275 -17.89 1.70 -0.85
CA ASP A 275 -16.93 2.80 -0.89
C ASP A 275 -16.77 3.41 0.51
N ASN A 276 -16.20 2.66 1.43
CA ASN A 276 -15.58 3.24 2.60
C ASN A 276 -14.12 3.52 2.23
N GLU A 277 -13.96 4.42 1.25
CA GLU A 277 -12.70 5.12 1.01
C GLU A 277 -12.45 6.05 2.20
N GLY A 278 -11.92 5.51 3.29
CA GLY A 278 -11.19 6.30 4.25
C GLY A 278 -11.95 7.50 4.85
N GLU A 279 -13.24 7.36 5.15
CA GLU A 279 -13.81 8.23 6.17
C GLU A 279 -13.44 7.62 7.52
N GLU A 280 -12.40 8.20 8.14
CA GLU A 280 -12.43 8.42 9.59
C GLU A 280 -13.69 9.24 9.90
N GLU A 281 -14.87 8.65 9.84
CA GLU A 281 -16.00 9.19 10.57
C GLU A 281 -15.64 9.03 12.05
N VAL A 282 -15.07 10.10 12.59
CA VAL A 282 -15.16 10.43 14.00
C VAL A 282 -16.65 10.58 14.29
N TRP A 283 -17.32 9.44 14.49
CA TRP A 283 -18.57 9.42 15.20
C TRP A 283 -18.21 9.75 16.65
N ASP A 284 -18.28 11.04 16.98
CA ASP A 284 -18.47 11.52 18.33
C ASP A 284 -19.81 10.94 18.81
N ALA A 285 -19.79 9.67 19.23
CA ALA A 285 -20.83 9.14 20.07
C ALA A 285 -20.74 9.93 21.38
N GLU A 286 -21.55 10.98 21.45
CA GLU A 286 -21.91 11.69 22.66
C GLU A 286 -22.21 10.65 23.73
N ILE A 287 -21.24 10.40 24.60
CA ILE A 287 -21.47 9.62 25.80
C ILE A 287 -22.39 10.51 26.63
N CYS A 288 -23.70 10.24 26.57
CA CYS A 288 -24.67 10.76 27.53
C CYS A 288 -24.25 10.32 28.93
N LEU A 289 -23.40 11.12 29.57
CA LEU A 289 -23.21 11.07 31.01
C LEU A 289 -24.38 11.86 31.59
N THR A 290 -25.43 11.16 31.98
CA THR A 290 -26.34 11.66 33.02
C THR A 290 -25.53 11.75 34.32
N LEU A 291 -24.84 12.89 34.50
CA LEU A 291 -24.32 13.32 35.79
C LEU A 291 -25.55 13.75 36.61
N ASP A 292 -25.98 12.87 37.51
CA ASP A 292 -26.73 13.30 38.69
C ASP A 292 -25.76 14.10 39.57
N ASP A 293 -25.72 15.41 39.35
CA ASP A 293 -25.06 16.36 40.23
C ASP A 293 -25.90 16.50 41.50
N THR A 294 -25.58 15.72 42.53
CA THR A 294 -25.91 16.07 43.92
C THR A 294 -24.64 16.03 44.76
N ASP A 295 -23.87 17.11 44.68
CA ASP A 295 -22.97 17.49 45.77
C ASP A 295 -23.33 18.92 46.17
N SER A 296 -24.23 19.00 47.17
CA SER A 296 -24.61 20.24 47.84
C SER A 296 -23.45 20.64 48.73
N SER A 297 -22.68 21.64 48.30
CA SER A 297 -21.75 22.37 49.15
C SER A 297 -22.22 23.82 49.28
N ASP A 298 -23.04 24.10 50.29
CA ASP A 298 -23.21 25.46 50.79
C ASP A 298 -22.29 25.65 52.00
N ASP A 299 -21.07 26.10 51.70
CA ASP A 299 -20.21 26.83 52.64
C ASP A 299 -20.51 28.33 52.48
N GLU A 300 -21.35 28.90 53.35
CA GLU A 300 -21.41 30.36 53.55
C GLU A 300 -20.64 30.74 54.82
N LYS A 301 -19.62 31.59 54.62
CA LYS A 301 -18.85 32.26 55.66
C LYS A 301 -19.46 33.62 56.01
N GLN A 302 -19.35 33.93 57.31
CA GLN A 302 -19.24 35.27 57.94
C GLN A 302 -20.50 36.13 58.13
N HIS A 303 -20.98 36.18 59.39
CA HIS A 303 -20.71 37.31 60.29
C HIS A 303 -20.69 36.87 61.76
#